data_AF-A0A9Q5ZXW3-F1
#
_entry.id   AF-A0A9Q5ZXW3-F1
#
_cell.length_a   1.000
_cell.length_b   1.000
_cell.length_c   1.000
_cell.angle_alpha   90.00
_cell.angle_beta   90.00
_cell.angle_gamma   90.00
#
_symmetry.space_group_name_H-M   'P 1'
#
loop_
_entity.id
_entity.type
_entity.pdbx_description
1 polymer ?
#
loop_
_entity_poly.entity_id
_entity_poly.type
_entity_poly.pdbx_seq_one_letter_code
_entity_poly.pdbx_strand_id
1 'polypeptide(L)'
;MKREYADKINSLLQCFHFNKEFLEWNHDYSHQLLRHGVSHLYHFAMLQGENDEATLEELRNIIISITNGDIPKPYDLLSLEAEQSELIDPKGKTMTFANPLAVTVELTPEMVQRLKETMAKMASIPRQMRKPRLYSRG
;
A
#
# COMPACT_ATOMS: atom_id res chain seq x y z
N MET A 1 -10.74 -5.71 -9.49
CA MET A 1 -9.91 -5.67 -8.26
C MET A 1 -8.45 -5.50 -8.65
N LYS A 2 -7.70 -4.57 -8.05
CA LYS A 2 -6.24 -4.51 -8.25
C LYS A 2 -5.50 -5.59 -7.46
N ARG A 3 -4.37 -6.03 -8.01
CA ARG A 3 -3.57 -7.14 -7.49
C ARG A 3 -3.10 -6.89 -6.05
N GLU A 4 -2.67 -5.67 -5.73
CA GLU A 4 -2.15 -5.33 -4.40
C GLU A 4 -3.19 -5.51 -3.29
N TYR A 5 -4.47 -5.20 -3.55
CA TYR A 5 -5.53 -5.42 -2.58
C TYR A 5 -5.93 -6.89 -2.50
N ALA A 6 -5.99 -7.58 -3.64
CA ALA A 6 -6.22 -9.02 -3.70
C ALA A 6 -5.18 -9.81 -2.88
N ASP A 7 -3.91 -9.44 -2.98
CA ASP A 7 -2.81 -10.02 -2.19
C ASP A 7 -2.99 -9.78 -0.68
N LYS A 8 -3.40 -8.57 -0.28
CA LYS A 8 -3.72 -8.27 1.13
C LYS A 8 -4.92 -9.03 1.64
N ILE A 9 -5.96 -9.21 0.83
CA ILE A 9 -7.12 -10.04 1.19
C ILE A 9 -6.69 -11.49 1.38
N ASN A 10 -5.89 -12.03 0.45
CA ASN A 10 -5.35 -13.38 0.57
C ASN A 10 -4.52 -13.56 1.86
N SER A 11 -3.71 -12.56 2.21
CA SER A 11 -2.96 -12.56 3.48
C SER A 11 -3.89 -12.60 4.70
N LEU A 12 -4.97 -11.82 4.69
CA LEU A 12 -5.96 -11.81 5.77
C LEU A 12 -6.71 -13.15 5.87
N LEU A 13 -7.09 -13.74 4.74
CA LEU A 13 -7.71 -15.06 4.68
C LEU A 13 -6.76 -16.14 5.19
N GLN A 14 -5.48 -16.09 4.82
CA GLN A 14 -4.47 -17.00 5.34
C GLN A 14 -4.37 -16.89 6.86
N CYS A 15 -4.33 -15.68 7.43
CA CYS A 15 -4.35 -15.48 8.87
C CYS A 15 -5.61 -16.06 9.52
N PHE A 16 -6.79 -15.86 8.91
CA PHE A 16 -8.04 -16.43 9.40
C PHE A 16 -8.00 -17.96 9.46
N HIS A 17 -7.58 -18.62 8.37
CA HIS A 17 -7.48 -20.08 8.31
C HIS A 17 -6.42 -20.60 9.29
N PHE A 18 -5.27 -19.93 9.38
CA PHE A 18 -4.21 -20.30 10.33
C PHE A 18 -4.69 -20.23 11.78
N ASN A 19 -5.36 -19.15 12.17
CA ASN A 19 -5.88 -18.98 13.53
C ASN A 19 -6.90 -20.07 13.89
N LYS A 20 -7.70 -20.50 12.91
CA LYS A 20 -8.69 -21.56 13.10
C LYS A 20 -8.03 -22.94 13.21
N GLU A 21 -7.09 -23.26 12.33
CA GLU A 21 -6.52 -24.61 12.20
C GLU A 21 -5.42 -24.89 13.22
N PHE A 22 -4.59 -23.90 13.56
CA PHE A 22 -3.40 -24.11 14.38
C PHE A 22 -3.51 -23.57 15.81
N LEU A 23 -4.29 -22.50 16.01
CA LEU A 23 -4.44 -21.89 17.33
C LEU A 23 -5.77 -22.24 18.00
N GLU A 24 -6.64 -22.98 17.31
CA GLU A 24 -8.00 -23.34 17.76
C GLU A 24 -8.80 -22.13 18.27
N TRP A 25 -8.55 -20.95 17.70
CA TRP A 25 -9.25 -19.74 18.10
C TRP A 25 -10.74 -19.87 17.81
N ASN A 26 -11.54 -19.29 18.70
CA ASN A 26 -12.98 -19.21 18.53
C ASN A 26 -13.32 -18.67 17.12
N HIS A 27 -14.24 -19.36 16.44
CA HIS A 27 -14.60 -19.04 15.06
C HIS A 27 -15.15 -17.62 14.93
N ASP A 28 -16.04 -17.21 15.83
CA ASP A 28 -16.67 -15.89 15.81
C ASP A 28 -15.62 -14.79 16.02
N TYR A 29 -14.65 -15.02 16.91
CA TYR A 29 -13.55 -14.09 17.12
C TYR A 29 -12.67 -13.95 15.89
N SER A 30 -12.24 -15.07 15.29
CA SER A 30 -11.45 -15.07 14.05
C SER A 30 -12.21 -14.41 12.90
N HIS A 31 -13.50 -14.66 12.80
CA HIS A 31 -14.39 -14.08 11.80
C HIS A 31 -14.53 -12.55 11.97
N GLN A 32 -14.72 -12.07 13.20
CA GLN A 32 -14.73 -10.63 13.51
C GLN A 32 -13.41 -9.96 13.15
N LEU A 33 -12.28 -10.62 13.42
CA LEU A 33 -10.95 -10.11 13.09
C LEU A 33 -10.76 -10.02 11.57
N LEU A 34 -11.20 -11.02 10.81
CA LEU A 34 -11.18 -11.00 9.35
C LEU A 34 -11.99 -9.80 8.81
N ARG A 35 -13.23 -9.63 9.29
CA ARG A 35 -14.11 -8.51 8.90
C ARG A 35 -13.45 -7.16 9.17
N HIS A 36 -12.82 -7.01 10.34
CA HIS A 36 -12.10 -5.79 10.70
C HIS A 36 -10.86 -5.57 9.83
N GLY A 37 -10.07 -6.61 9.55
CA GLY A 37 -8.90 -6.52 8.68
C GLY A 37 -9.27 -6.01 7.28
N VAL A 38 -10.32 -6.56 6.67
CA VAL A 38 -10.77 -6.12 5.33
C VAL A 38 -11.36 -4.71 5.40
N SER A 39 -12.10 -4.37 6.46
CA SER A 39 -12.61 -3.01 6.66
C SER A 39 -11.47 -1.99 6.75
N HIS A 40 -10.38 -2.31 7.46
CA HIS A 40 -9.20 -1.44 7.53
C HIS A 40 -8.54 -1.29 6.16
N LEU A 41 -8.43 -2.37 5.38
CA LEU A 41 -7.90 -2.31 4.02
C LEU A 41 -8.71 -1.37 3.12
N TYR A 42 -10.04 -1.46 3.18
CA TYR A 42 -10.93 -0.58 2.42
C TYR A 42 -10.75 0.90 2.80
N HIS A 43 -10.77 1.23 4.08
CA HIS A 43 -10.57 2.62 4.53
C HIS A 43 -9.15 3.12 4.23
N PHE A 44 -8.15 2.24 4.33
CA PHE A 44 -6.78 2.57 3.96
C PHE A 44 -6.67 2.91 2.47
N ALA A 45 -7.31 2.12 1.58
CA ALA A 45 -7.36 2.40 0.16
C ALA A 45 -7.97 3.79 -0.13
N MET A 46 -9.10 4.11 0.50
CA MET A 46 -9.73 5.44 0.38
C MET A 46 -8.79 6.57 0.83
N LEU A 47 -8.11 6.40 1.97
CA LEU A 47 -7.21 7.42 2.51
C LEU A 47 -5.93 7.60 1.69
N GLN A 48 -5.49 6.56 0.97
CA GLN A 48 -4.39 6.64 0.00
C GLN A 48 -4.80 7.29 -1.33
N GLY A 49 -6.08 7.64 -1.49
CA GLY A 49 -6.58 8.23 -2.73
C GLY A 49 -6.79 7.20 -3.84
N GLU A 50 -7.13 5.96 -3.48
CA GLU A 50 -7.60 4.98 -4.48
C GLU A 50 -8.85 5.52 -5.17
N ASN A 51 -8.83 5.55 -6.51
CA ASN A 51 -9.90 6.09 -7.34
C ASN A 51 -10.52 5.04 -8.27
N ASP A 52 -9.99 3.82 -8.30
CA ASP A 52 -10.59 2.72 -9.05
C ASP A 52 -11.88 2.25 -8.38
N GLU A 53 -13.02 2.72 -8.91
CA GLU A 53 -14.35 2.43 -8.38
C GLU A 53 -14.61 0.92 -8.30
N ALA A 54 -14.18 0.15 -9.29
CA ALA A 54 -14.37 -1.30 -9.33
C ALA A 54 -13.63 -2.00 -8.17
N THR A 55 -12.45 -1.52 -7.80
CA THR A 55 -11.70 -2.05 -6.65
C THR A 55 -12.34 -1.67 -5.33
N LEU A 56 -12.81 -0.43 -5.20
CA LEU A 56 -13.49 0.02 -3.98
C LEU A 56 -14.83 -0.69 -3.78
N GLU A 57 -15.59 -0.90 -4.86
CA GLU A 57 -16.84 -1.65 -4.86
C GLU A 57 -16.60 -3.11 -4.47
N GLU A 58 -15.61 -3.76 -5.07
CA GLU A 58 -15.27 -5.15 -4.72
C GLU A 58 -14.86 -5.27 -3.25
N LEU A 59 -14.04 -4.35 -2.72
CA LEU A 59 -13.69 -4.32 -1.29
C LEU A 59 -14.92 -4.17 -0.38
N ARG A 60 -15.91 -3.34 -0.77
CA ARG A 60 -17.18 -3.22 -0.03
C ARG A 60 -17.98 -4.52 -0.09
N ASN A 61 -18.08 -5.15 -1.25
CA ASN A 61 -18.81 -6.39 -1.44
C ASN A 61 -18.23 -7.53 -0.58
N ILE A 62 -16.90 -7.61 -0.48
CA ILE A 62 -16.23 -8.56 0.42
C ILE A 62 -16.60 -8.30 1.88
N ILE A 63 -16.58 -7.03 2.33
CA ILE A 63 -16.96 -6.68 3.71
C ILE A 63 -18.40 -7.08 3.99
N ILE A 64 -19.32 -6.85 3.04
CA ILE A 64 -20.73 -7.25 3.16
C ILE A 64 -20.84 -8.77 3.25
N SER A 65 -20.17 -9.51 2.36
CA SER A 65 -20.16 -10.97 2.35
C SER A 65 -19.67 -11.55 3.68
N ILE A 66 -18.53 -11.06 4.20
CA ILE A 66 -18.02 -11.46 5.51
C ILE A 66 -18.99 -11.06 6.62
N THR A 67 -19.61 -9.88 6.56
CA THR A 67 -20.60 -9.48 7.58
C THR A 67 -21.80 -10.42 7.62
N ASN A 68 -22.18 -11.01 6.49
CA ASN A 68 -23.25 -12.00 6.39
C ASN A 68 -22.83 -13.43 6.81
N GLY A 69 -21.57 -13.63 7.19
CA GLY A 69 -21.05 -14.93 7.66
C GLY A 69 -20.31 -15.73 6.60
N ASP A 70 -20.17 -15.21 5.38
CA ASP A 70 -19.48 -15.90 4.29
C ASP A 70 -17.97 -15.63 4.33
N ILE A 71 -17.17 -16.68 4.18
CA ILE A 71 -15.72 -16.54 3.98
C ILE A 71 -15.45 -16.55 2.48
N PRO A 72 -14.94 -15.45 1.89
CA PRO A 72 -14.63 -15.41 0.47
C PRO A 72 -13.44 -16.32 0.14
N LYS A 73 -13.41 -16.81 -1.10
CA LYS A 73 -12.28 -17.60 -1.60
C LYS A 73 -11.06 -16.68 -1.84
N PRO A 74 -9.84 -17.20 -1.68
CA PRO A 74 -8.64 -16.47 -2.09
C PRO A 74 -8.68 -16.13 -3.58
N TYR A 75 -8.19 -14.94 -3.93
CA TYR A 75 -8.03 -14.50 -5.30
C TYR A 75 -6.87 -15.25 -5.97
N ASP A 76 -7.06 -15.62 -7.23
CA ASP A 76 -5.97 -16.08 -8.08
C ASP A 76 -5.21 -14.87 -8.66
N LEU A 77 -4.05 -14.59 -8.08
CA LEU A 77 -3.23 -13.44 -8.46
C LEU A 77 -2.63 -13.55 -9.86
N LEU A 78 -2.49 -14.78 -10.40
CA LEU A 78 -1.96 -14.99 -11.76
C LEU A 78 -3.00 -14.61 -12.81
N SER A 79 -4.26 -15.00 -12.59
CA SER A 79 -5.38 -14.64 -13.46
C SER A 79 -5.62 -13.12 -13.47
N LEU A 80 -5.54 -12.47 -12.31
CA LEU A 80 -5.69 -11.01 -12.19
C LEU A 80 -4.62 -10.20 -12.94
N GLU A 81 -3.40 -10.75 -13.09
CA GLU A 81 -2.30 -10.11 -13.80
C GLU A 81 -2.47 -10.23 -15.32
N ALA A 82 -3.05 -11.34 -15.80
CA ALA A 82 -3.42 -11.53 -17.20
C ALA A 82 -4.54 -10.57 -17.63
N GLU A 83 -5.60 -10.44 -16.82
CA GLU A 83 -6.73 -9.53 -17.11
C GLU A 83 -6.31 -8.05 -17.16
N GLN A 84 -5.40 -7.63 -16.27
CA GLN A 84 -4.84 -6.28 -16.30
C GLN A 84 -3.95 -6.04 -17.52
N SER A 85 -3.25 -7.07 -18.00
CA SER A 85 -2.42 -6.99 -19.19
C SER A 85 -3.25 -6.92 -20.47
N GLU A 86 -4.44 -7.51 -20.50
CA GLU A 86 -5.37 -7.46 -21.64
C GLU A 86 -6.15 -6.14 -21.72
N LEU A 87 -6.44 -5.49 -20.58
CA LEU A 87 -7.03 -4.15 -20.53
C LEU A 87 -6.08 -3.05 -21.01
N ILE A 88 -4.76 -3.31 -20.94
CA ILE A 88 -3.75 -2.47 -21.58
C ILE A 88 -3.70 -2.87 -23.05
N ASP A 89 -4.47 -2.16 -23.89
CA ASP A 89 -4.33 -2.17 -25.35
C ASP A 89 -2.85 -2.34 -25.74
N PRO A 90 -2.43 -3.24 -26.65
CA PRO A 90 -1.03 -3.36 -27.09
C PRO A 90 -0.46 -2.08 -27.73
N LYS A 91 -1.27 -1.03 -27.89
CA LYS A 91 -0.88 0.36 -28.19
C LYS A 91 -0.60 1.24 -26.96
N GLY A 92 -0.70 0.71 -25.75
CA GLY A 92 -0.44 1.35 -24.47
C GLY A 92 1.05 1.59 -24.29
N LYS A 93 1.48 2.80 -24.69
CA LYS A 93 2.83 3.33 -24.58
C LYS A 93 3.52 2.85 -23.31
N THR A 94 4.63 2.12 -23.46
CA THR A 94 5.66 2.02 -22.43
C THR A 94 5.96 3.43 -21.93
N MET A 95 5.61 3.73 -20.68
CA MET A 95 5.97 4.99 -20.04
C MET A 95 7.47 4.96 -19.77
N THR A 96 8.25 5.37 -20.76
CA THR A 96 9.66 5.68 -20.58
C THR A 96 9.74 7.11 -20.03
N PHE A 97 10.57 7.32 -19.01
CA PHE A 97 10.97 8.66 -18.62
C PHE A 97 11.88 9.21 -19.72
N ALA A 98 11.29 9.78 -20.77
CA ALA A 98 12.04 10.49 -21.80
C ALA A 98 12.52 11.82 -21.21
N ASN A 99 13.81 11.93 -20.97
CA ASN A 99 14.51 13.09 -20.41
C ASN A 99 14.03 13.47 -19.00
N PRO A 100 14.73 13.07 -17.92
CA PRO A 100 14.42 13.60 -16.60
C PRO A 100 14.48 15.14 -16.66
N LEU A 101 13.43 15.80 -16.16
CA LEU A 101 13.40 17.26 -16.08
C LEU A 101 14.60 17.69 -15.23
N ALA A 102 15.64 18.24 -15.86
CA ALA A 102 16.75 18.85 -15.16
C ALA A 102 16.22 20.13 -14.52
N VAL A 103 15.92 20.07 -13.22
CA VAL A 103 15.54 21.25 -12.44
C VAL A 103 16.84 21.98 -12.08
N THR A 104 17.16 23.02 -12.82
CA THR A 104 18.23 23.96 -12.46
C THR A 104 17.73 24.85 -11.32
N VAL A 105 18.32 24.68 -10.15
CA VAL A 105 18.12 25.58 -9.01
C VAL A 105 19.22 26.62 -9.05
N GLU A 106 18.86 27.90 -9.19
CA GLU A 106 19.81 28.99 -9.04
C GLU A 106 20.20 29.11 -7.56
N LEU A 107 21.42 28.70 -7.23
CA LEU A 107 21.97 28.77 -5.89
C LEU A 107 23.02 29.87 -5.85
N THR A 108 22.92 30.78 -4.88
CA THR A 108 24.01 31.72 -4.63
C THR A 108 25.21 31.00 -4.00
N PRO A 109 26.44 31.51 -4.14
CA PRO A 109 27.64 30.90 -3.53
C PRO A 109 27.49 30.67 -2.03
N GLU A 110 26.80 31.56 -1.32
CA GLU A 110 26.57 31.48 0.12
C GLU A 110 25.63 30.33 0.49
N MET A 111 24.63 30.04 -0.36
CA MET A 111 23.72 28.91 -0.16
C MET A 111 24.45 27.58 -0.32
N VAL A 112 25.35 27.49 -1.31
CA VAL A 112 26.19 26.30 -1.52
C VAL A 112 27.13 26.09 -0.34
N GLN A 113 27.72 27.16 0.20
CA GLN A 113 28.59 27.09 1.38
C GLN A 113 27.83 26.58 2.60
N ARG A 114 26.65 27.14 2.89
CA ARG A 114 25.78 26.68 3.98
C ARG A 114 25.41 25.20 3.83
N LEU A 115 25.08 24.76 2.63
CA LEU A 115 24.76 23.35 2.38
C LEU A 115 25.95 22.43 2.69
N LYS A 116 27.15 22.77 2.20
CA LYS A 116 28.39 22.02 2.48
C LYS A 116 28.68 21.93 3.98
N GLU A 117 28.56 23.03 4.70
CA GLU A 117 28.73 23.06 6.15
C GLU A 117 27.69 22.20 6.87
N THR A 118 26.45 22.21 6.41
CA THR A 118 25.36 21.42 6.99
C THR A 118 25.60 19.92 6.78
N MET A 119 26.04 19.53 5.57
CA MET A 119 26.38 18.14 5.27
C MET A 119 27.60 17.66 6.07
N ALA A 120 28.63 18.51 6.22
CA ALA A 120 29.80 18.20 7.04
C ALA A 120 29.43 18.02 8.52
N LYS A 121 28.56 18.89 9.06
CA LYS A 121 28.01 18.76 10.42
C LYS A 121 27.14 17.52 10.59
N MET A 122 26.39 17.11 9.57
CA MET A 122 25.62 15.86 9.62
C MET A 122 26.53 14.62 9.55
N ALA A 123 27.63 14.68 8.80
CA ALA A 123 28.60 13.59 8.68
C ALA A 123 29.36 13.33 9.99
N SER A 124 29.57 14.35 10.82
CA SER A 124 30.19 14.21 12.14
C SER A 124 29.24 13.73 13.25
N ILE A 125 27.92 13.65 12.97
CA ILE A 125 26.94 13.09 13.93
C ILE A 125 26.92 11.57 13.80
N PRO A 126 27.19 10.82 14.90
CA PRO A 126 27.09 9.36 14.92
C PRO A 126 25.72 8.90 14.43
N ARG A 127 25.68 7.89 13.54
CA ARG A 127 24.44 7.39 12.90
C ARG A 127 23.31 7.08 13.90
N GLN A 128 23.64 6.71 15.13
CA GLN A 128 22.70 6.38 16.20
C GLN A 128 21.90 7.59 16.74
N MET A 129 22.34 8.82 16.51
CA MET A 129 21.65 10.04 16.97
C MET A 129 20.86 10.78 15.89
N ARG A 130 20.83 10.27 14.64
CA ARG A 130 20.03 10.86 13.56
C ARG A 130 18.55 10.48 13.72
N LYS A 131 17.84 11.12 14.65
CA LYS A 131 16.37 11.04 14.69
C LYS A 131 15.80 11.81 13.49
N PRO A 132 14.88 11.25 12.71
CA PRO A 132 14.10 12.04 11.75
C PRO A 132 13.33 13.09 12.55
N ARG A 133 13.43 14.37 12.18
CA ARG A 133 12.49 15.37 12.65
C ARG A 133 11.16 15.10 11.97
N LEU A 134 10.33 14.28 12.61
CA LEU A 134 8.92 14.15 12.27
C LEU A 134 8.30 15.55 12.40
N TYR A 135 7.67 15.98 11.31
CA TYR A 135 7.06 17.30 11.16
C TYR A 135 6.18 17.66 12.36
N SER A 136 6.40 18.84 12.93
CA SER A 136 5.45 19.48 13.84
C SER A 136 4.28 19.97 12.99
N ARG A 137 3.10 19.35 13.14
CA ARG A 137 1.84 19.83 12.56
C ARG A 137 1.57 21.25 13.08
N GLY A 138 1.44 22.20 12.15
CA GLY A 138 0.63 23.39 12.36
C GLY A 138 -0.84 23.05 12.10
#